data_AF-A0A385DP08-F1
#
_entry.id   AF-A0A385DP08-F1
#
_cell.length_a   1.000
_cell.length_b   1.000
_cell.length_c   1.000
_cell.angle_alpha   90.00
_cell.angle_beta   90.00
_cell.angle_gamma   90.00
#
_symmetry.space_group_name_H-M   'P 1'
#
loop_
_entity.id
_entity.type
_entity.pdbx_description
1 polymer ?
#
loop_
_entity_poly.entity_id
_entity_poly.type
_entity_poly.pdbx_seq_one_letter_code
_entity_poly.pdbx_strand_id
1 'polypeptide(L)' 'WMVGVVILFMIMATAFLGYVLPWGQMSFWGATVITNLFSAIPLIGTDLVQWIWGGFSVD' A
#
# COMPACT_ATOMS: atom_id res chain seq x y z
N TRP A 1 8.89 20.72 12.30
CA TRP A 1 7.54 20.19 12.00
C TRP A 1 7.49 19.46 10.67
N MET A 2 7.69 20.13 9.52
CA MET A 2 7.60 19.50 8.19
C MET A 2 8.47 18.24 8.04
N VAL A 3 9.73 18.30 8.49
CA VAL A 3 10.63 17.13 8.50
C VAL A 3 10.05 15.97 9.32
N GLY A 4 9.42 16.26 10.47
CA GLY A 4 8.78 15.24 11.31
C GLY A 4 7.58 14.59 10.64
N VAL A 5 6.75 15.37 9.93
CA VAL A 5 5.62 14.85 9.15
C VAL A 5 6.09 13.95 8.01
N VAL A 6 7.17 14.33 7.32
CA VAL A 6 7.76 13.49 6.26
C VAL A 6 8.29 12.17 6.84
N ILE A 7 8.98 12.23 7.99
CA ILE A 7 9.47 11.02 8.68
C ILE A 7 8.32 10.11 9.10
N LEU A 8 7.20 10.68 9.58
CA LEU A 8 6.02 9.90 9.96
C LEU A 8 5.52 9.04 8.78
N PHE A 9 5.36 9.63 7.60
CA PHE A 9 4.92 8.89 6.41
C PHE A 9 5.94 7.83 5.98
N MET A 10 7.25 8.13 6.05
CA MET A 10 8.30 7.15 5.70
C MET A 10 8.32 5.94 6.64
N ILE A 11 8.15 6.15 7.95
CA ILE A 11 8.12 5.05 8.93
C ILE A 11 6.87 4.19 8.74
N MET A 12 5.69 4.80 8.50
CA MET A 12 4.47 4.06 8.19
C MET A 12 4.63 3.18 6.95
N ALA A 13 5.20 3.72 5.87
CA ALA A 13 5.46 2.97 4.64
C ALA A 13 6.43 1.81 4.87
N THR A 14 7.53 2.05 5.61
CA THR A 14 8.56 1.03 5.89
C THR A 14 8.00 -0.10 6.75
N ALA A 15 7.21 0.23 7.79
CA ALA A 15 6.59 -0.76 8.66
C ALA A 15 5.53 -1.60 7.91
N PHE A 16 4.74 -0.97 7.04
CA PHE A 16 3.76 -1.67 6.21
C PHE A 16 4.45 -2.67 5.26
N LEU A 17 5.49 -2.26 4.53
CA LEU A 17 6.24 -3.17 3.68
C LEU A 17 6.87 -4.32 4.48
N GLY A 18 7.42 -4.02 5.66
CA GLY A 18 7.91 -5.01 6.63
C GLY A 18 6.87 -6.06 7.03
N TYR A 19 5.63 -5.63 7.23
CA TYR A 19 4.51 -6.49 7.62
C TYR A 19 4.01 -7.41 6.49
N VAL A 20 4.20 -7.01 5.23
CA VAL A 20 3.78 -7.79 4.06
C VAL A 20 4.72 -8.96 3.79
N LEU A 21 6.02 -8.82 4.08
CA LEU A 21 7.07 -9.81 3.79
C LEU A 21 6.81 -11.26 4.27
N PRO A 22 6.29 -11.52 5.49
CA PRO A 22 6.05 -12.89 5.96
C PRO A 22 4.91 -13.64 5.25
N TRP A 23 4.13 -12.95 4.41
CA TRP A 23 3.06 -13.51 3.58
C TRP A 23 2.00 -14.34 4.32
N GLY A 24 1.62 -13.92 5.54
CA GLY A 24 0.50 -14.51 6.27
C GLY A 24 -0.87 -14.04 5.76
N GLN A 25 -1.95 -14.64 6.25
CA GLN A 25 -3.33 -14.24 5.90
C GLN A 25 -3.58 -12.75 6.14
N MET A 26 -3.18 -12.23 7.31
CA MET A 26 -3.35 -10.81 7.62
C MET A 26 -2.43 -9.91 6.79
N SER A 27 -1.24 -10.38 6.41
CA SER A 27 -0.32 -9.67 5.51
C SER A 27 -0.92 -9.53 4.11
N PHE A 28 -1.49 -10.61 3.56
CA PHE A 28 -2.13 -10.62 2.25
C PHE A 28 -3.35 -9.70 2.19
N TRP A 29 -4.28 -9.86 3.14
CA TRP A 29 -5.48 -9.02 3.20
C TRP A 29 -5.15 -7.57 3.55
N GLY A 30 -4.15 -7.35 4.42
CA GLY A 30 -3.66 -6.01 4.74
C GLY A 30 -3.09 -5.29 3.52
N ALA A 31 -2.29 -5.99 2.70
CA ALA A 31 -1.78 -5.45 1.44
C ALA A 31 -2.93 -5.06 0.51
N THR A 32 -3.89 -5.96 0.32
CA THR A 32 -5.06 -5.75 -0.53
C THR A 32 -5.87 -4.54 -0.10
N VAL A 33 -6.18 -4.39 1.19
CA VAL A 33 -7.02 -3.28 1.68
C VAL A 33 -6.31 -1.94 1.56
N ILE A 34 -5.02 -1.86 1.94
CA ILE A 34 -4.28 -0.60 1.95
C ILE A 34 -4.04 -0.08 0.52
N THR A 35 -3.64 -0.94 -0.41
CA THR A 35 -3.45 -0.52 -1.80
C THR A 35 -4.78 -0.17 -2.48
N ASN A 36 -5.89 -0.83 -2.12
CA ASN A 36 -7.19 -0.47 -2.66
C ASN A 36 -7.68 0.92 -2.25
N LEU A 37 -7.12 1.56 -1.23
CA LEU A 37 -7.42 2.96 -0.91
C LEU A 37 -7.11 3.90 -2.09
N PHE A 38 -6.10 3.56 -2.91
CA PHE A 38 -5.74 4.33 -4.10
C PHE A 38 -6.80 4.24 -5.21
N SER A 39 -7.65 3.20 -5.21
CA SER A 39 -8.74 3.08 -6.19
C SER A 39 -9.79 4.17 -6.06
N ALA A 40 -9.86 4.84 -4.90
CA ALA A 40 -10.78 5.94 -4.66
C ALA A 40 -10.39 7.25 -5.37
N ILE A 41 -9.21 7.31 -6.00
CA ILE A 41 -8.80 8.47 -6.79
C ILE A 41 -9.57 8.46 -8.12
N PRO A 42 -10.31 9.53 -8.46
CA PRO A 42 -11.06 9.59 -9.70
C PRO A 42 -10.13 9.54 -10.91
N LEU A 43 -10.61 8.94 -12.01
CA LEU A 43 -9.93 8.78 -13.30
C LEU A 43 -8.75 7.81 -13.33
N ILE A 44 -7.84 7.85 -12.35
CA ILE A 44 -6.57 7.09 -12.39
C ILE A 44 -6.47 5.99 -11.32
N GLY A 45 -7.45 5.89 -10.41
CA GLY A 45 -7.33 5.06 -9.22
C GLY A 45 -7.15 3.56 -9.53
N THR A 46 -7.94 3.02 -10.45
CA THR A 46 -7.87 1.58 -10.81
C THR A 46 -6.54 1.22 -11.45
N ASP A 47 -6.06 2.06 -12.36
CA ASP A 47 -4.82 1.84 -13.10
C ASP A 47 -3.61 1.96 -12.16
N LEU A 48 -3.68 2.88 -11.20
CA LEU A 48 -2.66 3.05 -10.16
C LEU A 48 -2.56 1.80 -9.26
N VAL A 49 -3.69 1.22 -8.86
CA VAL A 49 -3.72 -0.01 -8.05
C VAL A 49 -3.13 -1.19 -8.82
N GLN A 50 -3.51 -1.37 -10.08
CA GLN A 50 -2.94 -2.43 -10.93
C GLN A 50 -1.44 -2.24 -11.14
N TRP A 51 -0.98 -1.00 -11.29
CA TRP A 51 0.45 -0.70 -11.39
C TRP A 51 1.20 -1.03 -10.09
N ILE A 52 0.63 -0.72 -8.91
CA ILE A 52 1.23 -1.05 -7.61
C ILE A 52 1.35 -2.57 -7.42
N TRP A 53 0.34 -3.33 -7.86
CA TRP A 53 0.36 -4.80 -7.75
C TRP A 53 1.21 -5.49 -8.82
N GLY A 54 1.42 -4.86 -9.98
CA GLY A 54 2.05 -5.51 -11.12
C GLY A 54 1.18 -6.60 -11.76
N GLY A 55 -0.13 -6.62 -11.49
CA GLY A 55 -1.07 -7.66 -11.91
C GLY A 55 -2.53 -7.33 -11.58
N PHE A 56 -3.39 -8.35 -11.63
CA PHE A 56 -4.83 -8.21 -11.34
C PHE A 56 -5.19 -8.28 -9.84
N SER A 57 -4.28 -8.79 -9.03
CA SER A 57 -4.37 -8.88 -7.56
C SER A 57 -2.98 -8.81 -6.95
N VAL A 58 -2.91 -8.67 -5.63
CA VAL A 58 -1.68 -8.95 -4.87
C VAL A 58 -1.31 -10.42 -5.10
N ASP A 59 -0.07 -10.67 -5.52
CA ASP A 59 0.56 -11.99 -5.71
C ASP A 59 2.01 -11.95 -5.20
#